data_AF-A0A371IHI4-F1
#
_entry.id   AF-A0A371IHI4-F1
#
_cell.length_a   1.000
_cell.length_b   1.000
_cell.length_c   1.000
_cell.angle_alpha   90.00
_cell.angle_beta   90.00
_cell.angle_gamma   90.00
#
_symmetry.space_group_name_H-M   'P 1'
#
loop_
_entity.id
_entity.type
_entity.pdbx_description
1 polymer ?
#
loop_
_entity_poly.entity_id
_entity_poly.type
_entity_poly.pdbx_seq_one_letter_code
_entity_poly.pdbx_strand_id
1 'polypeptide(L)' 'MVHPISAIGADLIVRIEFHGLAGEDPHKYLKEFHVVYSTMRLQGIPKDYIKMKAFLFSLDGVAKDWLYL' A
#
# COMPACT_ATOMS: atom_id res chain seq x y z
N MET A 1 -1.07 22.43 -10.40
CA MET A 1 -0.75 21.13 -11.04
C MET A 1 -0.77 20.08 -9.95
N VAL A 2 -1.95 19.53 -9.65
CA VAL A 2 -2.05 18.38 -8.74
C VAL A 2 -1.54 17.22 -9.57
N HIS A 3 -0.38 16.65 -9.27
CA HIS A 3 -0.01 15.38 -9.89
C HIS A 3 -0.94 14.34 -9.27
N PRO A 4 -1.98 13.87 -9.98
CA PRO A 4 -2.72 12.74 -9.46
C PRO A 4 -1.71 11.61 -9.54
N ILE A 5 -1.44 10.96 -8.42
CA ILE A 5 -1.28 9.52 -8.50
C ILE A 5 -2.47 9.09 -9.37
N SER A 6 -2.20 8.74 -10.64
CA SER A 6 -3.24 8.39 -11.61
C SER A 6 -4.25 7.54 -10.86
N ALA A 7 -5.54 7.90 -10.89
CA ALA A 7 -6.56 7.31 -10.03
C ALA A 7 -6.50 5.76 -10.00
N ILE A 8 -5.99 5.15 -11.08
CA ILE A 8 -5.69 3.72 -11.26
C ILE A 8 -4.65 3.17 -10.26
N GLY A 9 -3.61 3.93 -9.92
CA GLY A 9 -2.56 3.53 -8.97
C GLY A 9 -2.99 3.61 -7.51
N ALA A 10 -3.85 4.56 -7.13
CA ALA A 10 -4.40 4.59 -5.78
C ALA A 10 -5.48 3.50 -5.59
N ASP A 11 -6.34 3.29 -6.60
CA ASP A 11 -7.41 2.29 -6.60
C ASP A 11 -6.90 0.85 -6.43
N LEU A 12 -5.78 0.49 -7.07
CA LEU A 12 -5.17 -0.83 -6.88
C LEU A 12 -4.48 -1.00 -5.51
N ILE A 13 -3.95 0.07 -4.91
CA ILE A 13 -3.34 0.01 -3.55
C ILE A 13 -4.44 -0.15 -2.50
N VAL A 14 -5.56 0.56 -2.64
CA VAL A 14 -6.75 0.43 -1.76
C VAL A 14 -7.33 -0.98 -1.81
N ARG A 15 -7.08 -1.74 -2.87
CA ARG A 15 -7.49 -3.15 -2.97
C ARG A 15 -6.73 -4.12 -2.05
N ILE A 16 -5.61 -3.68 -1.48
CA ILE A 16 -4.82 -4.46 -0.53
C ILE A 16 -4.89 -3.73 0.80
N GLU A 17 -5.89 -4.06 1.61
CA GLU A 17 -6.01 -3.55 2.98
C GLU A 17 -5.58 -4.64 3.96
N PHE A 18 -4.82 -4.24 4.98
CA PHE A 18 -4.43 -5.08 6.10
C PHE A 18 -4.90 -4.41 7.39
N HIS A 19 -5.80 -5.07 8.09
CA HIS A 19 -6.47 -4.55 9.29
C HIS A 19 -5.78 -4.96 10.58
N GLY A 20 -4.89 -5.96 10.54
CA GLY A 20 -4.24 -6.55 11.69
C GLY A 20 -5.16 -7.48 12.49
N LEU A 21 -6.19 -8.06 11.86
CA LEU A 21 -7.12 -8.97 12.52
C LEU A 21 -6.50 -10.37 12.71
N ALA A 22 -6.94 -11.11 13.72
CA ALA A 22 -6.39 -12.42 14.09
C ALA A 22 -6.46 -13.52 12.99
N GLY A 23 -7.21 -13.27 11.91
CA GLY A 23 -7.32 -14.17 10.75
C GLY A 23 -6.56 -13.70 9.51
N GLU A 24 -5.95 -12.51 9.54
CA GLU A 24 -5.13 -12.01 8.44
C GLU A 24 -3.69 -12.50 8.58
N ASP A 25 -3.08 -12.91 7.47
CA ASP A 25 -1.68 -13.34 7.43
C ASP A 25 -0.78 -12.19 6.91
N PRO A 26 0.12 -11.65 7.75
CA PRO A 26 1.06 -10.60 7.34
C PRO A 26 1.94 -11.00 6.14
N HIS A 27 2.30 -12.29 6.00
CA HIS A 27 3.16 -12.77 4.91
C HIS A 27 2.42 -12.77 3.58
N LYS A 28 1.15 -13.21 3.59
CA LYS A 28 0.27 -13.15 2.42
C LYS A 28 0.08 -11.70 1.97
N TYR A 29 -0.20 -10.80 2.90
CA TYR A 29 -0.34 -9.38 2.62
C TYR A 29 0.91 -8.79 1.96
N LEU A 30 2.11 -9.01 2.53
CA LEU A 30 3.36 -8.49 1.97
C LEU A 30 3.62 -8.99 0.54
N LYS A 31 3.27 -10.24 0.25
CA LYS A 31 3.40 -10.84 -1.08
C LYS A 31 2.45 -10.20 -2.09
N GLU A 32 1.18 -10.02 -1.72
CA GLU A 32 0.19 -9.37 -2.58
C GLU A 32 0.54 -7.89 -2.81
N PHE A 33 0.94 -7.18 -1.76
CA PHE A 33 1.40 -5.80 -1.83
C PHE A 33 2.58 -5.66 -2.80
N HIS A 34 3.56 -6.55 -2.73
CA HIS A 34 4.71 -6.53 -3.64
C HIS A 34 4.31 -6.75 -5.11
N VAL A 35 3.40 -7.71 -5.38
CA VAL A 35 2.92 -8.00 -6.73
C VAL A 35 2.18 -6.79 -7.31
N VAL A 36 1.24 -6.23 -6.57
CA VAL A 36 0.44 -5.07 -7.02
C VAL A 36 1.28 -3.81 -7.13
N TYR A 37 2.19 -3.55 -6.20
CA TYR A 37 3.14 -2.44 -6.35
C TYR A 37 4.01 -2.59 -7.60
N SER A 38 4.50 -3.81 -7.87
CA SER A 38 5.38 -4.07 -9.03
C SER A 38 4.68 -3.90 -10.37
N THR A 39 3.35 -4.04 -10.43
CA THR A 39 2.56 -3.77 -11.64
C THR A 39 2.23 -2.30 -11.83
N MET A 40 2.37 -1.45 -10.80
CA MET A 40 2.21 -0.01 -10.93
C MET A 40 3.42 0.63 -11.62
N ARG A 41 3.27 0.98 -12.90
CA ARG A 41 4.26 1.83 -13.60
C ARG A 41 4.19 3.27 -13.08
N LEU A 42 4.96 3.55 -12.04
CA LEU A 42 5.13 4.90 -11.50
C LEU A 42 6.39 5.52 -12.11
N GLN A 43 6.24 6.14 -13.28
CA GLN A 43 7.35 6.79 -13.98
C GLN A 43 7.70 8.14 -13.35
N GLY A 44 8.99 8.38 -13.10
CA GLY A 44 9.49 9.70 -12.68
C GLY A 44 9.37 10.02 -11.19
N ILE A 45 8.91 9.08 -10.35
CA ILE A 45 8.81 9.26 -8.90
C ILE A 45 9.74 8.25 -8.20
N PRO A 46 10.51 8.64 -7.17
CA PRO A 46 11.35 7.72 -6.43
C PRO A 46 10.57 6.53 -5.88
N LYS A 47 11.01 5.31 -6.21
CA LYS A 47 10.33 4.05 -5.86
C LYS A 47 10.07 3.91 -4.36
N ASP A 48 11.04 4.29 -3.53
CA ASP A 48 10.96 4.14 -2.07
C ASP A 48 9.94 5.08 -1.43
N TYR A 49 9.82 6.31 -1.94
CA TYR A 49 8.83 7.27 -1.46
C TYR A 49 7.40 6.77 -1.71
N ILE A 50 7.15 6.22 -2.90
CA ILE A 50 5.84 5.65 -3.21
C ILE A 50 5.60 4.36 -2.45
N LYS A 51 6.62 3.51 -2.31
CA LYS A 51 6.51 2.27 -1.53
C LYS A 51 6.08 2.57 -0.10
N MET A 52 6.68 3.57 0.54
CA MET A 52 6.32 3.99 1.90
C MET A 52 4.90 4.56 1.98
N LYS A 53 4.50 5.43 1.04
CA LYS A 53 3.14 5.98 1.00
C LYS A 53 2.10 4.90 0.71
N ALA A 54 2.34 4.02 -0.25
CA ALA A 54 1.46 2.92 -0.61
C ALA A 54 1.26 1.95 0.56
N PHE A 55 2.35 1.60 1.25
CA PHE A 55 2.30 0.74 2.43
C PHE A 55 1.44 1.39 3.53
N LEU A 56 1.67 2.67 3.82
CA LEU A 56 0.88 3.42 4.79
C LEU A 56 -0.61 3.48 4.43
N PHE A 57 -0.95 3.64 3.15
CA PHE A 57 -2.33 3.65 2.67
C PHE A 57 -3.00 2.29 2.75
N SER A 58 -2.25 1.19 2.59
CA SER A 58 -2.77 -0.17 2.69
C SER A 58 -2.98 -0.69 4.11
N LEU A 59 -2.49 0.02 5.13
CA LEU A 59 -2.80 -0.34 6.52
C LEU A 59 -4.16 0.25 6.90
N ASP A 60 -4.95 -0.50 7.65
CA ASP A 60 -6.16 0.01 8.29
C ASP A 60 -6.37 -0.59 9.69
N GLY A 61 -7.38 -0.12 10.42
CA GLY A 61 -7.74 -0.65 11.73
C GLY A 61 -6.56 -0.66 12.71
N VAL A 62 -6.40 -1.77 13.44
CA VAL A 62 -5.34 -1.91 14.46
C VAL A 62 -3.93 -1.95 13.86
N ALA A 63 -3.80 -2.26 12.56
CA ALA A 63 -2.51 -2.24 11.88
C ALA A 63 -1.98 -0.81 11.64
N LYS A 64 -2.87 0.18 11.48
CA LYS A 64 -2.46 1.60 11.46
C LYS A 64 -1.86 2.02 12.80
N ASP A 65 -2.42 1.54 13.90
CA ASP A 65 -1.97 1.90 15.25
C ASP A 65 -0.58 1.34 15.56
N TRP A 66 -0.19 0.19 14.98
CA TRP A 66 1.17 -0.37 15.11
C TRP A 66 2.27 0.54 14.57
N LEU A 67 1.96 1.42 13.62
CA LEU A 67 2.96 2.32 13.04
C LEU A 67 3.27 3.52 13.96
N TYR A 68 2.35 3.84 14.88
CA TYR A 68 2.47 4.94 15.83
C TYR A 68 2.89 4.49 17.24
N LEU A 69 3.08 3.19 17.44
CA LEU A 69 3.66 2.56 18.63
C LEU A 69 5.18 2.42 18.47
#